data_AF-A0A0R3XCM2-F1
#
_entry.id   AF-A0A0R3XCM2-F1
#
_cell.length_a   1.000
_cell.length_b   1.000
_cell.length_c   1.000
_cell.angle_alpha   90.00
_cell.angle_beta   90.00
_cell.angle_gamma   90.00
#
_symmetry.space_group_name_H-M   'P 1'
#
loop_
_entity.id
_entity.type
_entity.pdbx_description
1 polymer ?
#
loop_
_entity_poly.entity_id
_entity_poly.type
_entity_poly.pdbx_seq_one_letter_code
_entity_poly.pdbx_strand_id
1 'polypeptide(L)'
;MPPKRFNPFRIPDELLNDPILAKIIQTHLPNNYNFEVHKTIWRIRCLKAKCVALQMPEGLLRFATILSEIFKRFGSASYKIGNEDSSQKKDDGVASEVDIIILGDVTYGACCIDDFSAEALGADLLVHYGHSCLIPIQTMSVLYVFVDISFDMAHFIDSAKNVFPNCASFALFSTVQFVSSLPAIKKSLQEIGFEVTIPQRLPLSPGELLGCTSPKVSGVDFMVFIGDGRFHLESAMLANPSLPAYMYDPYNKVLTIESYDHALMRANRKSAIESAQSAQRFGLILGTLGRQGSPPVVHLLQQRIKELGRKCFVVLLSEIFPDKLKLFGNKVDAWIQVACPRLSIDWGTNFEKPLLTPYEAAIALDMVDGKWSDANPYPMDYYAYDSSGPWTPNHVDNRPNVRVPSLRPPKKLPTICSDHDSLNQ
;
A
#
# COMPACT_ATOMS: atom_id res chain seq x y z
N MET A 1 44.84 10.40 -5.90
CA MET A 1 43.58 9.65 -6.07
C MET A 1 42.43 10.62 -5.90
N PRO A 2 41.44 10.68 -6.81
CA PRO A 2 40.25 11.47 -6.55
C PRO A 2 39.56 10.93 -5.29
N PRO A 3 38.99 11.78 -4.43
CA PRO A 3 38.23 11.30 -3.29
C PRO A 3 37.11 10.39 -3.82
N LYS A 4 37.09 9.12 -3.36
CA LYS A 4 36.00 8.20 -3.64
C LYS A 4 34.70 8.92 -3.28
N ARG A 5 33.83 9.16 -4.26
CA ARG A 5 32.48 9.67 -4.01
C ARG A 5 31.82 8.74 -3.01
N PHE A 6 31.68 9.20 -1.76
CA PHE A 6 30.97 8.47 -0.73
C PHE A 6 29.49 8.52 -1.10
N ASN A 7 28.94 7.40 -1.55
CA ASN A 7 27.49 7.28 -1.69
C ASN A 7 26.96 6.92 -0.30
N PRO A 8 26.33 7.85 0.44
CA PRO A 8 25.83 7.57 1.79
C PRO A 8 24.75 6.47 1.82
N PHE A 9 24.22 6.10 0.64
CA PHE A 9 23.22 5.04 0.49
C PHE A 9 23.81 3.65 0.18
N ARG A 10 25.12 3.53 -0.09
CA ARG A 10 25.73 2.22 -0.29
C ARG A 10 25.98 1.57 1.07
N ILE A 11 25.41 0.39 1.29
CA ILE A 11 25.66 -0.43 2.47
C ILE A 11 27.14 -0.87 2.45
N PRO A 12 27.90 -0.70 3.55
CA PRO A 12 29.29 -1.14 3.62
C PRO A 12 29.45 -2.64 3.37
N ASP A 13 30.50 -3.03 2.63
CA ASP A 13 30.76 -4.43 2.29
C ASP A 13 31.05 -5.26 3.56
N GLU A 14 31.61 -4.64 4.60
CA GLU A 14 31.86 -5.28 5.88
C GLU A 14 30.56 -5.64 6.62
N LEU A 15 29.49 -4.84 6.44
CA LEU A 15 28.17 -5.13 7.02
C LEU A 15 27.47 -6.23 6.23
N LEU A 16 27.57 -6.19 4.90
CA LEU A 16 26.97 -7.20 4.02
C LEU A 16 27.57 -8.59 4.24
N ASN A 17 28.85 -8.66 4.60
CA ASN A 17 29.59 -9.90 4.80
C ASN A 17 29.82 -10.25 6.28
N ASP A 18 29.11 -9.60 7.22
CA ASP A 18 29.25 -9.90 8.64
C ASP A 18 28.76 -11.34 8.94
N PRO A 19 29.65 -12.26 9.38
CA PRO A 19 29.31 -13.68 9.51
C PRO A 19 28.35 -13.95 10.66
N ILE A 20 28.34 -13.11 11.70
CA ILE A 20 27.44 -13.25 12.85
C ILE A 20 26.04 -12.83 12.41
N LEU A 21 25.92 -11.69 11.73
CA LEU A 21 24.65 -11.21 11.20
C LEU A 21 24.06 -12.19 10.20
N ALA A 22 24.85 -12.68 9.25
CA ALA A 22 24.43 -13.64 8.25
C ALA A 22 23.88 -14.93 8.90
N LYS A 23 24.57 -15.45 9.91
CA LYS A 23 24.12 -16.63 10.66
C LYS A 23 22.80 -16.40 11.39
N ILE A 24 22.62 -15.24 12.03
CA ILE A 24 21.37 -14.90 12.74
C ILE A 24 20.21 -14.80 11.76
N ILE A 25 20.39 -14.09 10.64
CA ILE A 25 19.36 -13.94 9.59
C ILE A 25 18.96 -15.33 9.07
N GLN A 26 19.92 -16.16 8.68
CA GLN A 26 19.66 -17.50 8.13
C GLN A 26 18.98 -18.45 9.13
N THR A 27 19.28 -18.30 10.42
CA THR A 27 18.75 -19.19 11.47
C THR A 27 17.32 -18.81 11.88
N HIS A 28 17.00 -17.51 11.93
CA HIS A 28 15.79 -17.03 12.58
C HIS A 28 14.78 -16.34 11.66
N LEU A 29 15.16 -15.95 10.44
CA LEU A 29 14.24 -15.36 9.46
C LEU A 29 13.99 -16.32 8.29
N PRO A 30 12.78 -16.33 7.72
CA PRO A 30 12.48 -17.18 6.57
C PRO A 30 13.31 -16.77 5.35
N ASN A 31 14.00 -17.74 4.75
CA ASN A 31 14.92 -17.50 3.63
C ASN A 31 14.25 -16.98 2.36
N ASN A 32 12.94 -17.20 2.21
CA ASN A 32 12.17 -16.73 1.07
C ASN A 32 11.60 -15.32 1.26
N TYR A 33 11.81 -14.66 2.41
CA TYR A 33 11.32 -13.30 2.68
C TYR A 33 12.51 -12.34 2.77
N ASN A 34 12.46 -11.24 2.04
CA ASN A 34 13.49 -10.21 2.10
C ASN A 34 13.10 -9.08 3.06
N PHE A 35 13.53 -9.18 4.32
CA PHE A 35 13.34 -8.13 5.35
C PHE A 35 14.26 -6.91 5.20
N GLU A 36 15.12 -6.86 4.18
CA GLU A 36 16.10 -5.78 3.97
C GLU A 36 16.90 -5.41 5.24
N VAL A 37 17.28 -6.43 6.04
CA VAL A 37 17.90 -6.26 7.37
C VAL A 37 19.13 -5.35 7.31
N HIS A 38 20.04 -5.62 6.36
CA HIS A 38 21.26 -4.82 6.18
C HIS A 38 20.97 -3.35 5.87
N LYS A 39 19.96 -3.06 5.04
CA LYS A 39 19.54 -1.70 4.69
C LYS A 39 18.97 -0.99 5.91
N THR A 40 18.19 -1.68 6.72
CA THR A 40 17.61 -1.14 7.95
C THR A 40 18.69 -0.79 8.97
N ILE A 41 19.64 -1.71 9.23
CA ILE A 41 20.81 -1.45 10.09
C ILE A 41 21.59 -0.24 9.59
N TRP A 42 21.90 -0.18 8.29
CA TRP A 42 22.63 0.93 7.73
C TRP A 42 21.89 2.26 7.85
N ARG A 43 20.56 2.25 7.67
CA ARG A 43 19.71 3.43 7.85
C ARG A 43 19.74 3.95 9.28
N ILE A 44 19.64 3.06 10.27
CA ILE A 44 19.76 3.39 11.71
C ILE A 44 21.10 4.09 11.98
N ARG A 45 22.20 3.51 11.48
CA ARG A 45 23.56 4.06 11.68
C ARG A 45 23.76 5.42 11.01
N CYS A 46 23.29 5.58 9.77
CA CYS A 46 23.39 6.84 9.04
C CYS A 46 22.62 7.97 9.72
N LEU A 47 21.44 7.69 10.25
CA LEU A 47 20.64 8.65 11.01
C LEU A 47 21.17 8.88 12.42
N LYS A 48 22.04 8.00 12.93
CA LYS A 48 22.40 7.92 14.35
C LYS A 48 21.14 7.82 15.22
N ALA A 49 20.15 7.06 14.72
CA ALA A 49 18.87 6.90 15.39
C ALA A 49 19.07 6.20 16.74
N LYS A 50 18.46 6.77 17.78
CA LYS A 50 18.44 6.23 19.14
C LYS A 50 17.12 5.54 19.43
N CYS A 51 16.02 5.96 18.82
CA CYS A 51 14.73 5.31 18.95
C CYS A 51 14.19 4.93 17.56
N VAL A 52 13.84 3.66 17.36
CA VAL A 52 13.30 3.16 16.09
C VAL A 52 11.95 2.49 16.34
N ALA A 53 10.91 2.94 15.66
CA ALA A 53 9.61 2.30 15.67
C ALA A 53 9.52 1.25 14.55
N LEU A 54 9.04 0.06 14.87
CA LEU A 54 8.73 -1.00 13.91
C LEU A 54 7.22 -1.13 13.79
N GLN A 55 6.69 -0.97 12.58
CA GLN A 55 5.29 -1.23 12.25
C GLN A 55 5.20 -2.38 11.27
N MET A 56 4.37 -3.37 11.60
CA MET A 56 4.25 -4.61 10.83
C MET A 56 2.77 -5.01 10.71
N PRO A 57 2.33 -5.55 9.56
CA PRO A 57 1.07 -6.29 9.51
C PRO A 57 1.14 -7.54 10.38
N GLU A 58 -0.02 -8.08 10.74
CA GLU A 58 -0.20 -9.18 11.69
C GLU A 58 0.65 -10.41 11.33
N GLY A 59 0.71 -10.75 10.03
CA GLY A 59 1.49 -11.90 9.53
C GLY A 59 3.01 -11.75 9.74
N LEU A 60 3.52 -10.52 9.85
CA LEU A 60 4.93 -10.22 10.05
C LEU A 60 5.28 -9.88 11.50
N LEU A 61 4.30 -9.54 12.33
CA LEU A 61 4.51 -9.15 13.74
C LEU A 61 5.25 -10.23 14.55
N ARG A 62 5.09 -11.50 14.18
CA ARG A 62 5.83 -12.63 14.75
C ARG A 62 7.36 -12.52 14.65
N PHE A 63 7.87 -11.71 13.72
CA PHE A 63 9.31 -11.45 13.52
C PHE A 63 9.80 -10.18 14.22
N ALA A 64 8.90 -9.42 14.85
CA ALA A 64 9.25 -8.12 15.43
C ALA A 64 10.31 -8.21 16.52
N THR A 65 10.25 -9.24 17.38
CA THR A 65 11.20 -9.40 18.49
C THR A 65 12.61 -9.74 17.99
N ILE A 66 12.74 -10.69 17.06
CA ILE A 66 14.05 -11.04 16.48
C ILE A 66 14.65 -9.87 15.69
N LEU A 67 13.83 -9.16 14.89
CA LEU A 67 14.28 -7.98 14.16
C LEU A 67 14.69 -6.86 15.12
N SER A 68 13.98 -6.68 16.23
CA SER A 68 14.35 -5.72 17.28
C SER A 68 15.73 -6.03 17.85
N GLU A 69 16.00 -7.27 18.23
CA GLU A 69 17.31 -7.66 18.79
C GLU A 69 18.44 -7.49 17.77
N ILE A 70 18.19 -7.82 16.49
CA ILE A 70 19.15 -7.54 15.40
C ILE A 70 19.42 -6.03 15.31
N PHE A 71 18.40 -5.18 15.28
CA PHE A 71 18.57 -3.75 15.10
C PHE A 71 19.21 -3.07 16.30
N LYS A 72 18.91 -3.49 17.53
CA LYS A 72 19.61 -3.05 18.74
C LYS A 72 21.10 -3.35 18.65
N ARG A 73 21.44 -4.60 18.37
CA ARG A 73 22.82 -5.08 18.36
C ARG A 73 23.65 -4.46 17.24
N PHE A 74 23.19 -4.59 15.99
CA PHE A 74 23.98 -4.21 14.82
C PHE A 74 23.78 -2.74 14.40
N GLY A 75 22.67 -2.12 14.81
CA GLY A 75 22.42 -0.69 14.62
C GLY A 75 23.26 0.21 15.54
N SER A 76 23.68 -0.29 16.71
CA SER A 76 24.50 0.48 17.66
C SER A 76 25.86 0.89 17.06
N ALA A 77 26.35 2.08 17.44
CA ALA A 77 27.69 2.55 17.10
C ALA A 77 28.79 1.76 17.84
N SER A 78 28.42 1.12 18.95
CA SER A 78 29.32 0.28 19.76
C SER A 78 29.68 -1.03 19.04
N TYR A 79 28.81 -1.57 18.19
CA TYR A 79 29.14 -2.74 17.38
C TYR A 79 30.17 -2.39 16.29
N LYS A 80 31.36 -2.99 16.36
CA LYS A 80 32.43 -2.79 15.38
C LYS A 80 32.31 -3.81 14.25
N ILE A 81 31.74 -3.36 13.14
CA ILE A 81 31.63 -4.15 11.91
C ILE A 81 33.03 -4.50 11.40
N GLY A 82 33.29 -5.78 11.13
CA GLY A 82 34.53 -6.24 10.49
C GLY A 82 35.72 -6.55 11.42
N ASN A 83 35.55 -6.54 12.75
CA ASN A 83 36.60 -7.02 13.66
C ASN A 83 36.40 -8.51 13.99
N GLU A 84 37.38 -9.34 13.62
CA GLU A 84 37.43 -10.80 13.86
C GLU A 84 37.70 -11.19 15.33
N ASP A 85 37.88 -10.22 16.23
CA ASP A 85 38.22 -10.51 17.61
C ASP A 85 36.98 -10.98 18.40
N SER A 86 36.69 -12.25 18.21
CA SER A 86 35.61 -13.06 18.78
C SER A 86 35.83 -13.38 20.27
N SER A 87 36.69 -12.62 20.96
CA SER A 87 37.19 -12.94 22.31
C SER A 87 36.98 -11.83 23.37
N GLN A 88 36.16 -10.80 23.11
CA GLN A 88 35.76 -9.78 24.08
C GLN A 88 34.36 -9.26 23.71
N LYS A 89 33.31 -9.24 24.55
CA LYS A 89 33.16 -9.28 26.00
C LYS A 89 31.90 -10.06 26.36
N LYS A 90 31.89 -10.56 27.60
CA LYS A 90 30.70 -10.92 28.35
C LYS A 90 29.56 -9.92 28.10
N ASP A 91 28.37 -10.47 28.16
CA ASP A 91 27.08 -9.83 28.32
C ASP A 91 27.09 -8.93 29.58
N ASP A 92 27.86 -7.85 29.55
CA ASP A 92 27.98 -6.89 30.65
C ASP A 92 26.88 -5.84 30.52
N GLY A 93 25.61 -6.26 30.39
CA GLY A 93 24.43 -5.40 30.57
C GLY A 93 24.48 -4.02 29.91
N VAL A 94 25.19 -3.88 28.78
CA VAL A 94 25.36 -2.59 28.11
C VAL A 94 24.02 -2.28 27.47
N ALA A 95 23.28 -1.36 28.08
CA ALA A 95 22.08 -0.79 27.49
C ALA A 95 22.39 -0.41 26.04
N SER A 96 21.69 -1.04 25.10
CA SER A 96 21.78 -0.70 23.68
C SER A 96 21.53 0.80 23.53
N GLU A 97 22.40 1.50 22.79
CA GLU A 97 22.18 2.91 22.44
C GLU A 97 20.95 3.12 21.54
N VAL A 98 20.46 2.04 20.95
CA VAL A 98 19.29 2.01 20.09
C VAL A 98 18.17 1.29 20.83
N ASP A 99 17.10 2.01 21.13
CA ASP A 99 15.83 1.47 21.59
C ASP A 99 14.91 1.17 20.41
N ILE A 100 14.19 0.07 20.52
CA ILE A 100 13.23 -0.37 19.50
C ILE A 100 11.84 -0.41 20.13
N ILE A 101 10.90 0.27 19.50
CA ILE A 101 9.48 0.26 19.85
C ILE A 101 8.75 -0.57 18.79
N ILE A 102 7.99 -1.58 19.20
CA ILE A 102 7.10 -2.31 18.30
C ILE A 102 5.73 -1.66 18.40
N LEU A 103 5.23 -1.11 17.30
CA LEU A 103 3.85 -0.60 17.22
C LEU A 103 2.91 -1.81 17.13
N GLY A 104 2.13 -2.01 18.19
CA GLY A 104 1.30 -3.21 18.36
C GLY A 104 -0.13 -3.09 17.81
N ASP A 105 -0.52 -1.91 17.31
CA ASP A 105 -1.83 -1.70 16.71
C ASP A 105 -1.92 -2.34 15.31
N VAL A 106 -3.16 -2.62 14.90
CA VAL A 106 -3.47 -3.25 13.61
C VAL A 106 -2.90 -2.45 12.44
N THR A 107 -2.34 -3.15 11.45
CA THR A 107 -1.77 -2.52 10.25
C THR A 107 -2.25 -3.25 9.00
N TYR A 108 -3.41 -2.86 8.49
CA TYR A 108 -4.04 -3.50 7.33
C TYR A 108 -3.37 -3.19 5.97
N GLY A 109 -2.56 -2.14 5.89
CA GLY A 109 -2.04 -1.66 4.61
C GLY A 109 -1.16 -0.42 4.74
N ALA A 110 -0.62 0.02 3.59
CA ALA A 110 0.19 1.25 3.47
C ALA A 110 -0.51 2.51 4.01
N CYS A 111 -1.84 2.56 3.91
CA CYS A 111 -2.63 3.68 4.41
C CYS A 111 -2.69 3.74 5.94
N CYS A 112 -2.30 2.68 6.65
CA CYS A 112 -2.30 2.59 8.11
C CYS A 112 -0.95 3.00 8.71
N ILE A 113 -0.06 3.64 7.95
CA ILE A 113 1.22 4.09 8.48
C ILE A 113 1.01 4.99 9.71
N ASP A 114 1.62 4.61 10.83
CA ASP A 114 1.44 5.28 12.11
C ASP A 114 2.65 6.16 12.47
N ASP A 115 2.87 7.15 11.61
CA ASP A 115 3.94 8.13 11.82
C ASP A 115 3.62 9.10 12.96
N PHE A 116 2.35 9.33 13.28
CA PHE A 116 1.93 10.17 14.39
C PHE A 116 2.32 9.59 15.75
N SER A 117 2.02 8.32 16.01
CA SER A 117 2.42 7.69 17.28
C SER A 117 3.94 7.55 17.37
N ALA A 118 4.60 7.20 16.26
CA ALA A 118 6.06 7.09 16.23
C ALA A 118 6.74 8.44 16.56
N GLU A 119 6.27 9.55 15.99
CA GLU A 119 6.75 10.89 16.30
C GLU A 119 6.46 11.28 17.77
N ALA A 120 5.25 11.02 18.26
CA ALA A 120 4.87 11.30 19.65
C ALA A 120 5.70 10.52 20.69
N LEU A 121 6.17 9.32 20.32
CA LEU A 121 7.07 8.50 21.13
C LEU A 121 8.55 8.90 20.99
N GLY A 122 8.86 9.91 20.17
CA GLY A 122 10.22 10.39 19.95
C GLY A 122 11.07 9.44 19.09
N ALA A 123 10.47 8.65 18.21
CA ALA A 123 11.22 7.81 17.28
C ALA A 123 11.92 8.65 16.21
N ASP A 124 13.21 8.37 15.98
CA ASP A 124 14.01 8.99 14.93
C ASP A 124 13.75 8.36 13.55
N LEU A 125 13.28 7.10 13.55
CA LEU A 125 13.02 6.31 12.35
C LEU A 125 11.80 5.40 12.57
N LEU A 126 10.85 5.44 11.63
CA LEU A 126 9.79 4.44 11.51
C LEU A 126 10.15 3.46 10.39
N VAL A 127 10.19 2.16 10.68
CA VAL A 127 10.34 1.10 9.68
C VAL A 127 8.99 0.43 9.49
N HIS A 128 8.40 0.63 8.30
CA HIS A 128 7.09 0.11 7.93
C HIS A 128 7.25 -1.10 7.01
N TYR A 129 6.80 -2.28 7.45
CA TYR A 129 6.95 -3.53 6.72
C TYR A 129 5.71 -3.90 5.91
N GLY A 130 5.92 -4.60 4.80
CA GLY A 130 4.90 -5.32 4.05
C GLY A 130 4.06 -4.48 3.08
N HIS A 131 4.28 -3.17 2.98
CA HIS A 131 3.46 -2.32 2.11
C HIS A 131 4.27 -1.29 1.33
N SER A 132 3.78 -0.93 0.13
CA SER A 132 4.33 0.14 -0.69
C SER A 132 4.08 1.52 -0.09
N CYS A 133 4.91 2.51 -0.45
CA CYS A 133 4.71 3.89 -0.01
C CYS A 133 3.53 4.53 -0.75
N LEU A 134 2.32 4.36 -0.24
CA LEU A 134 1.10 4.90 -0.84
C LEU A 134 0.90 6.39 -0.57
N ILE A 135 1.26 6.83 0.64
CA ILE A 135 0.96 8.18 1.15
C ILE A 135 2.29 8.89 1.45
N PRO A 136 2.49 10.11 0.91
CA PRO A 136 3.72 10.86 1.16
C PRO A 136 3.82 11.29 2.63
N ILE A 137 4.90 10.91 3.30
CA ILE A 137 5.19 11.30 4.69
C ILE A 137 6.29 12.36 4.71
N GLN A 138 6.09 13.42 5.50
CA GLN A 138 7.01 14.55 5.63
C GLN A 138 7.39 14.88 7.08
N THR A 139 6.71 14.26 8.05
CA THR A 139 6.82 14.50 9.49
C THR A 139 8.09 13.88 10.09
N MET A 140 8.47 12.69 9.63
CA MET A 140 9.62 11.95 10.15
C MET A 140 10.35 11.13 9.09
N SER A 141 11.51 10.56 9.46
CA SER A 141 12.18 9.58 8.60
C SER A 141 11.43 8.26 8.61
N VAL A 142 10.99 7.81 7.44
CA VAL A 142 10.34 6.51 7.25
C VAL A 142 11.17 5.64 6.31
N LEU A 143 11.35 4.37 6.66
CA LEU A 143 11.88 3.32 5.80
C LEU A 143 10.78 2.31 5.51
N TYR A 144 10.35 2.23 4.25
CA TYR A 144 9.46 1.17 3.79
C TYR A 144 10.28 -0.06 3.40
N VAL A 145 9.88 -1.23 3.92
CA VAL A 145 10.41 -2.53 3.56
C VAL A 145 9.27 -3.37 3.02
N PHE A 146 9.25 -3.62 1.72
CA PHE A 146 8.10 -4.26 1.06
C PHE A 146 7.96 -5.75 1.40
N VAL A 147 9.07 -6.37 1.82
CA VAL A 147 9.16 -7.82 2.08
C VAL A 147 8.86 -8.60 0.80
N ASP A 148 9.81 -8.55 -0.13
CA ASP A 148 9.77 -9.35 -1.35
C ASP A 148 9.82 -10.85 -1.00
N ILE A 149 8.91 -11.64 -1.58
CA ILE A 149 8.77 -13.06 -1.28
C ILE A 149 9.09 -13.88 -2.53
N SER A 150 10.13 -14.70 -2.42
CA SER A 150 10.50 -15.66 -3.46
C SER A 150 9.57 -16.88 -3.45
N PHE A 151 9.20 -17.35 -4.63
CA PHE A 151 8.35 -18.53 -4.80
C PHE A 151 8.72 -19.31 -6.08
N ASP A 152 8.12 -20.49 -6.23
CA ASP A 152 8.32 -21.36 -7.39
C ASP A 152 7.58 -20.83 -8.62
N MET A 153 8.25 -19.93 -9.37
CA MET A 153 7.71 -19.38 -10.61
C MET A 153 7.53 -20.46 -11.69
N ALA A 154 8.41 -21.46 -11.76
CA ALA A 154 8.35 -22.51 -12.77
C ALA A 154 7.03 -23.29 -12.64
N HIS A 155 6.63 -23.62 -11.41
CA HIS A 155 5.35 -24.25 -11.15
C HIS A 155 4.16 -23.41 -11.65
N PHE A 156 4.16 -22.10 -11.43
CA PHE A 156 3.12 -21.22 -11.97
C PHE A 156 3.08 -21.25 -13.51
N ILE A 157 4.23 -21.12 -14.15
CA ILE A 157 4.34 -21.14 -15.62
C ILE A 157 3.81 -22.46 -16.19
N ASP A 158 4.15 -23.59 -15.58
CA ASP A 158 3.66 -24.90 -16.00
C ASP A 158 2.17 -25.10 -15.71
N SER A 159 1.66 -24.56 -14.60
CA SER A 159 0.23 -24.53 -14.31
C SER A 159 -0.53 -23.73 -15.38
N ALA A 160 -0.01 -22.57 -15.76
CA ALA A 160 -0.62 -21.72 -16.78
C ALA A 160 -0.69 -22.44 -18.14
N LYS A 161 0.37 -23.15 -18.57
CA LYS A 161 0.37 -23.96 -19.80
C LYS A 161 -0.73 -25.02 -19.84
N ASN A 162 -0.98 -25.66 -18.70
CA ASN A 162 -1.92 -26.78 -18.63
C ASN A 162 -3.38 -26.33 -18.50
N VAL A 163 -3.61 -25.11 -17.99
CA VAL A 163 -4.96 -24.61 -17.71
C VAL A 163 -5.48 -23.69 -18.82
N PHE A 164 -4.63 -22.82 -19.37
CA PHE A 164 -5.09 -21.80 -20.32
C PHE A 164 -4.98 -22.27 -21.78
N PRO A 165 -5.91 -21.84 -22.65
CA PRO A 165 -5.81 -22.09 -24.09
C PRO A 165 -4.53 -21.51 -24.70
N ASN A 166 -3.99 -22.17 -25.72
CA ASN A 166 -2.85 -21.65 -26.48
C ASN A 166 -3.14 -20.22 -26.99
N CYS A 167 -2.13 -19.35 -26.94
CA CYS A 167 -2.21 -17.95 -27.37
C CYS A 167 -3.19 -17.08 -26.56
N ALA A 168 -3.63 -17.52 -25.37
CA ALA A 168 -4.40 -16.67 -24.46
C ALA A 168 -3.64 -15.39 -24.07
N SER A 169 -4.42 -14.35 -23.80
CA SER A 169 -3.95 -13.04 -23.38
C SER A 169 -4.27 -12.76 -21.91
N PHE A 170 -3.30 -12.26 -21.15
CA PHE A 170 -3.39 -12.07 -19.71
C PHE A 170 -3.13 -10.63 -19.27
N ALA A 171 -3.85 -10.21 -18.24
CA ALA A 171 -3.40 -9.15 -17.33
C ALA A 171 -2.86 -9.78 -16.04
N LEU A 172 -1.55 -9.63 -15.80
CA LEU A 172 -0.89 -10.11 -14.60
C LEU A 172 -0.94 -9.08 -13.48
N PHE A 173 -1.31 -9.57 -12.30
CA PHE A 173 -1.43 -8.80 -11.08
C PHE A 173 -0.79 -9.51 -9.89
N SER A 174 -0.44 -8.74 -8.87
CA SER A 174 0.02 -9.26 -7.58
C SER A 174 -0.07 -8.17 -6.48
N THR A 175 0.29 -8.53 -5.26
CA THR A 175 0.59 -7.61 -4.17
C THR A 175 2.06 -7.23 -4.17
N VAL A 176 2.42 -6.19 -3.41
CA VAL A 176 3.80 -5.68 -3.32
C VAL A 176 4.85 -6.77 -2.98
N GLN A 177 4.44 -7.87 -2.33
CA GLN A 177 5.32 -8.97 -1.97
C GLN A 177 5.80 -9.80 -3.16
N PHE A 178 5.06 -9.88 -4.26
CA PHE A 178 5.45 -10.72 -5.41
C PHE A 178 5.54 -9.95 -6.74
N VAL A 179 5.23 -8.64 -6.78
CA VAL A 179 5.28 -7.82 -8.00
C VAL A 179 6.64 -7.83 -8.71
N SER A 180 7.74 -8.00 -7.98
CA SER A 180 9.10 -8.08 -8.54
C SER A 180 9.28 -9.24 -9.51
N SER A 181 8.50 -10.31 -9.34
CA SER A 181 8.56 -11.53 -10.16
C SER A 181 7.78 -11.39 -11.48
N LEU A 182 6.83 -10.46 -11.56
CA LEU A 182 5.93 -10.33 -12.72
C LEU A 182 6.68 -10.08 -14.04
N PRO A 183 7.74 -9.25 -14.14
CA PRO A 183 8.47 -9.07 -15.39
C PRO A 183 9.12 -10.37 -15.90
N ALA A 184 9.69 -11.18 -15.01
CA ALA A 184 10.30 -12.46 -15.37
C ALA A 184 9.23 -13.48 -15.82
N ILE A 185 8.13 -13.56 -15.08
CA ILE A 185 6.98 -14.41 -15.42
C ILE A 185 6.40 -14.02 -16.77
N LYS A 186 6.18 -12.72 -17.02
CA LYS A 186 5.73 -12.20 -18.30
C LYS A 186 6.62 -12.68 -19.44
N LYS A 187 7.94 -12.53 -19.30
CA LYS A 187 8.89 -12.99 -20.32
C LYS A 187 8.75 -14.48 -20.60
N SER A 188 8.72 -15.32 -19.56
CA SER A 188 8.59 -16.78 -19.70
C SER A 188 7.26 -17.21 -20.31
N LEU A 189 6.15 -16.55 -19.97
CA LEU A 189 4.84 -16.80 -20.59
C LEU A 189 4.81 -16.36 -22.07
N GLN A 190 5.48 -15.27 -22.42
CA GLN A 190 5.57 -14.82 -23.82
C GLN A 190 6.42 -15.77 -24.69
N GLU A 191 7.49 -16.34 -24.14
CA GLU A 191 8.34 -17.33 -24.84
C GLU A 191 7.58 -18.61 -25.23
N ILE A 192 6.51 -18.94 -24.49
CA ILE A 192 5.67 -20.12 -24.74
C ILE A 192 4.38 -19.79 -25.51
N GLY A 193 4.27 -18.56 -26.03
CA GLY A 193 3.22 -18.16 -26.97
C GLY A 193 2.02 -17.42 -26.38
N PHE A 194 2.04 -17.05 -25.09
CA PHE A 194 0.98 -16.23 -24.49
C PHE A 194 1.20 -14.72 -24.68
N GLU A 195 0.13 -13.94 -24.72
CA GLU A 195 0.21 -12.49 -24.69
C GLU A 195 0.05 -12.00 -23.24
N VAL A 196 0.97 -11.15 -22.77
CA VAL A 196 0.98 -10.76 -21.36
C VAL A 196 1.16 -9.25 -21.18
N THR A 197 0.23 -8.66 -20.45
CA THR A 197 0.29 -7.27 -19.99
C THR A 197 0.45 -7.23 -18.46
N ILE A 198 1.12 -6.20 -17.97
CA ILE A 198 1.24 -5.89 -16.55
C ILE A 198 0.65 -4.49 -16.37
N PRO A 199 -0.66 -4.36 -16.11
CA PRO A 199 -1.31 -3.06 -16.02
C PRO A 199 -0.84 -2.28 -14.80
N GLN A 200 -0.91 -0.95 -14.84
CA GLN A 200 -0.52 -0.10 -13.72
C GLN A 200 -1.60 0.94 -13.47
N ARG A 201 -1.88 1.21 -12.18
CA ARG A 201 -2.62 2.40 -11.77
C ARG A 201 -1.84 3.18 -10.74
N LEU A 202 -1.43 4.39 -11.11
CA LEU A 202 -0.63 5.24 -10.24
C LEU A 202 -1.40 5.61 -8.96
N PRO A 203 -0.73 5.65 -7.80
CA PRO A 203 0.74 5.61 -7.62
C PRO A 203 1.37 4.21 -7.54
N LEU A 204 0.60 3.14 -7.69
CA LEU A 204 1.11 1.78 -7.49
C LEU A 204 2.10 1.37 -8.57
N SER A 205 2.93 0.38 -8.24
CA SER A 205 3.88 -0.24 -9.19
C SER A 205 3.12 -1.00 -10.29
N PRO A 206 3.73 -1.26 -11.46
CA PRO A 206 3.11 -2.11 -12.48
C PRO A 206 2.74 -3.49 -11.90
N GLY A 207 1.49 -3.89 -12.11
CA GLY A 207 0.92 -5.17 -11.66
C GLY A 207 0.48 -5.17 -10.20
N GLU A 208 0.79 -4.13 -9.42
CA GLU A 208 0.41 -4.05 -8.02
C GLU A 208 -1.07 -3.70 -7.87
N LEU A 209 -1.78 -4.46 -7.04
CA LEU A 209 -3.16 -4.19 -6.64
C LEU A 209 -3.25 -3.84 -5.15
N LEU A 210 -4.11 -2.86 -4.84
CA LEU A 210 -4.61 -2.63 -3.48
C LEU A 210 -6.13 -2.83 -3.47
N GLY A 211 -6.69 -3.14 -2.30
CA GLY A 211 -8.14 -3.27 -2.12
C GLY A 211 -8.93 -1.98 -2.38
N CYS A 212 -8.25 -0.85 -2.59
CA CYS A 212 -8.82 0.48 -2.80
C CYS A 212 -8.39 1.13 -4.12
N THR A 213 -7.48 0.49 -4.87
CA THR A 213 -6.90 1.04 -6.10
C THR A 213 -6.60 -0.11 -7.07
N SER A 214 -7.30 -0.15 -8.20
CA SER A 214 -7.12 -1.18 -9.23
C SER A 214 -7.31 -0.60 -10.64
N PRO A 215 -6.51 -1.03 -11.62
CA PRO A 215 -6.65 -0.59 -13.01
C PRO A 215 -7.88 -1.20 -13.68
N LYS A 216 -8.43 -0.49 -14.66
CA LYS A 216 -9.32 -1.06 -15.66
C LYS A 216 -8.49 -1.69 -16.77
N VAL A 217 -8.91 -2.84 -17.26
CA VAL A 217 -8.22 -3.63 -18.27
C VAL A 217 -9.18 -3.94 -19.40
N SER A 218 -8.66 -3.94 -20.62
CA SER A 218 -9.38 -4.30 -21.84
C SER A 218 -8.45 -5.02 -22.80
N GLY A 219 -9.00 -5.85 -23.67
CA GLY A 219 -8.22 -6.55 -24.71
C GLY A 219 -7.35 -7.69 -24.16
N VAL A 220 -7.78 -8.32 -23.06
CA VAL A 220 -7.20 -9.56 -22.56
C VAL A 220 -8.31 -10.57 -22.30
N ASP A 221 -7.97 -11.86 -22.34
CA ASP A 221 -8.90 -12.96 -22.07
C ASP A 221 -9.09 -13.19 -20.57
N PHE A 222 -8.01 -13.04 -19.79
CA PHE A 222 -8.00 -13.41 -18.37
C PHE A 222 -7.27 -12.38 -17.49
N MET A 223 -7.78 -12.17 -16.28
CA MET A 223 -6.99 -11.61 -15.19
C MET A 223 -6.36 -12.74 -14.40
N VAL A 224 -5.05 -12.66 -14.14
CA VAL A 224 -4.34 -13.64 -13.31
C VAL A 224 -3.61 -12.92 -12.21
N PHE A 225 -3.99 -13.22 -10.98
CA PHE A 225 -3.40 -12.66 -9.77
C PHE A 225 -2.52 -13.68 -9.08
N ILE A 226 -1.32 -13.26 -8.69
CA ILE A 226 -0.34 -14.06 -7.95
C ILE A 226 -0.30 -13.55 -6.52
N GLY A 227 -0.66 -14.38 -5.56
CA GLY A 227 -0.69 -14.02 -4.15
C GLY A 227 -1.67 -14.89 -3.38
N ASP A 228 -1.72 -14.67 -2.07
CA ASP A 228 -2.69 -15.31 -1.19
C ASP A 228 -3.85 -14.37 -0.85
N GLY A 229 -4.99 -14.97 -0.56
CA GLY A 229 -6.21 -14.25 -0.20
C GLY A 229 -6.88 -13.54 -1.38
N ARG A 230 -8.20 -13.38 -1.26
CA ARG A 230 -9.03 -12.86 -2.35
C ARG A 230 -9.14 -11.34 -2.36
N PHE A 231 -8.84 -10.68 -1.24
CA PHE A 231 -9.08 -9.25 -1.04
C PHE A 231 -8.54 -8.36 -2.18
N HIS A 232 -7.29 -8.54 -2.61
CA HIS A 232 -6.69 -7.71 -3.65
C HIS A 232 -7.24 -8.04 -5.04
N LEU A 233 -7.41 -9.32 -5.36
CA LEU A 233 -8.01 -9.75 -6.62
C LEU A 233 -9.46 -9.27 -6.76
N GLU A 234 -10.25 -9.35 -5.69
CA GLU A 234 -11.64 -8.87 -5.69
C GLU A 234 -11.73 -7.40 -6.11
N SER A 235 -10.77 -6.56 -5.71
CA SER A 235 -10.70 -5.16 -6.17
C SER A 235 -10.52 -5.06 -7.70
N ALA A 236 -9.68 -5.90 -8.30
CA ALA A 236 -9.58 -5.97 -9.76
C ALA A 236 -10.85 -6.52 -10.41
N MET A 237 -11.52 -7.50 -9.80
CA MET A 237 -12.81 -8.03 -10.26
C MET A 237 -13.90 -6.95 -10.22
N LEU A 238 -13.96 -6.15 -9.16
CA LEU A 238 -14.89 -5.03 -9.04
C LEU A 238 -14.70 -3.98 -10.15
N ALA A 239 -13.44 -3.69 -10.49
CA ALA A 239 -13.08 -2.78 -11.56
C ALA A 239 -13.28 -3.38 -12.98
N ASN A 240 -13.31 -4.71 -13.09
CA ASN A 240 -13.35 -5.46 -14.36
C ASN A 240 -14.32 -6.66 -14.28
N PRO A 241 -15.63 -6.44 -14.06
CA PRO A 241 -16.59 -7.49 -13.70
C PRO A 241 -16.88 -8.52 -14.80
N SER A 242 -16.47 -8.26 -16.04
CA SER A 242 -16.68 -9.15 -17.18
C SER A 242 -15.47 -10.02 -17.50
N LEU A 243 -14.31 -9.77 -16.89
CA LEU A 243 -13.10 -10.54 -17.15
C LEU A 243 -13.03 -11.75 -16.20
N PRO A 244 -12.86 -12.98 -16.72
CA PRO A 244 -12.60 -14.14 -15.87
C PRO A 244 -11.31 -13.95 -15.07
N ALA A 245 -11.39 -14.26 -13.78
CA ALA A 245 -10.31 -14.06 -12.82
C ALA A 245 -9.74 -15.40 -12.34
N TYR A 246 -8.42 -15.49 -12.32
CA TYR A 246 -7.68 -16.61 -11.76
C TYR A 246 -6.76 -16.13 -10.64
N MET A 247 -6.60 -16.94 -9.60
CA MET A 247 -5.66 -16.71 -8.51
C MET A 247 -4.68 -17.87 -8.42
N TYR A 248 -3.39 -17.56 -8.46
CA TYR A 248 -2.34 -18.51 -8.10
C TYR A 248 -1.84 -18.22 -6.70
N ASP A 249 -2.07 -19.15 -5.78
CA ASP A 249 -1.52 -19.12 -4.43
C ASP A 249 -0.08 -19.69 -4.45
N PRO A 250 0.96 -18.86 -4.23
CA PRO A 250 2.35 -19.32 -4.28
C PRO A 250 2.76 -20.25 -3.14
N TYR A 251 2.02 -20.25 -2.03
CA TYR A 251 2.32 -21.08 -0.87
C TYR A 251 1.73 -22.48 -1.04
N ASN A 252 0.46 -22.55 -1.44
CA ASN A 252 -0.23 -23.83 -1.64
C ASN A 252 0.02 -24.42 -3.03
N LYS A 253 0.58 -23.64 -3.95
CA LYS A 253 0.82 -24.02 -5.36
C LYS A 253 -0.48 -24.42 -6.07
N VAL A 254 -1.54 -23.65 -5.85
CA VAL A 254 -2.87 -23.90 -6.43
C VAL A 254 -3.27 -22.73 -7.33
N LEU A 255 -3.73 -23.04 -8.53
CA LEU A 255 -4.38 -22.09 -9.44
C LEU A 255 -5.90 -22.30 -9.37
N THR A 256 -6.65 -21.30 -8.94
CA THR A 256 -8.11 -21.33 -8.83
C THR A 256 -8.76 -20.36 -9.82
N ILE A 257 -10.02 -20.64 -10.16
CA ILE A 257 -10.91 -19.70 -10.85
C ILE A 257 -11.72 -18.99 -9.77
N GLU A 258 -11.71 -17.67 -9.79
CA GLU A 258 -12.36 -16.84 -8.78
C GLU A 258 -13.60 -16.16 -9.36
N SER A 259 -14.70 -16.21 -8.61
CA SER A 259 -15.96 -15.55 -8.95
C SER A 259 -16.39 -14.59 -7.84
N TYR A 260 -17.06 -13.51 -8.21
CA TYR A 260 -17.57 -12.51 -7.27
C TYR A 260 -19.04 -12.26 -7.58
N ASP A 261 -19.87 -12.24 -6.54
CA ASP A 261 -21.30 -11.97 -6.69
C ASP A 261 -21.54 -10.47 -6.88
N HIS A 262 -21.25 -10.01 -8.10
CA HIS A 262 -21.42 -8.61 -8.48
C HIS A 262 -22.87 -8.15 -8.36
N ALA A 263 -23.84 -9.03 -8.63
CA ALA A 263 -25.26 -8.71 -8.55
C ALA A 263 -25.68 -8.43 -7.12
N LEU A 264 -25.34 -9.33 -6.19
CA LEU A 264 -25.63 -9.16 -4.76
C LEU A 264 -24.91 -7.93 -4.20
N MET A 265 -23.61 -7.77 -4.47
CA MET A 265 -22.86 -6.61 -4.00
C MET A 265 -23.52 -5.31 -4.48
N ARG A 266 -23.80 -5.18 -5.78
CA ARG A 266 -24.42 -3.97 -6.34
C ARG A 266 -25.80 -3.71 -5.79
N ALA A 267 -26.63 -4.74 -5.62
CA ALA A 267 -27.95 -4.59 -5.00
C ALA A 267 -27.84 -4.04 -3.56
N ASN A 268 -26.91 -4.57 -2.77
CA ASN A 268 -26.65 -4.09 -1.41
C ASN A 268 -26.17 -2.63 -1.40
N ARG A 269 -25.22 -2.27 -2.27
CA ARG A 269 -24.71 -0.89 -2.35
C ARG A 269 -25.76 0.09 -2.84
N LYS A 270 -26.54 -0.28 -3.87
CA LYS A 270 -27.66 0.52 -4.38
C LYS A 270 -28.71 0.77 -3.29
N SER A 271 -29.09 -0.27 -2.54
CA SER A 271 -30.03 -0.13 -1.41
C SER A 271 -29.52 0.82 -0.33
N ALA A 272 -28.22 0.76 0.00
CA ALA A 272 -27.60 1.68 0.96
C ALA A 272 -27.63 3.14 0.46
N ILE A 273 -27.34 3.37 -0.82
CA ILE A 273 -27.41 4.71 -1.46
C ILE A 273 -28.85 5.23 -1.43
N GLU A 274 -29.82 4.45 -1.88
CA GLU A 274 -31.24 4.84 -1.94
C GLU A 274 -31.78 5.16 -0.53
N SER A 275 -31.39 4.36 0.47
CA SER A 275 -31.73 4.64 1.88
C SER A 275 -31.16 5.99 2.34
N ALA A 276 -29.90 6.27 2.00
CA ALA A 276 -29.23 7.50 2.37
C ALA A 276 -29.73 8.75 1.60
N GLN A 277 -30.29 8.60 0.40
CA GLN A 277 -30.90 9.71 -0.33
C GLN A 277 -32.02 10.39 0.46
N SER A 278 -32.75 9.62 1.27
CA SER A 278 -33.83 10.11 2.14
C SER A 278 -33.37 10.59 3.54
N ALA A 279 -32.12 10.31 3.92
CA ALA A 279 -31.58 10.59 5.24
C ALA A 279 -31.53 12.09 5.56
N GLN A 280 -31.87 12.47 6.79
CA GLN A 280 -31.85 13.86 7.26
C GLN A 280 -30.65 14.18 8.16
N ARG A 281 -30.08 13.14 8.78
CA ARG A 281 -28.95 13.24 9.73
C ARG A 281 -27.85 12.27 9.33
N PHE A 282 -26.72 12.82 8.92
CA PHE A 282 -25.54 12.06 8.54
C PHE A 282 -24.51 12.04 9.67
N GLY A 283 -23.97 10.86 9.94
CA GLY A 283 -22.71 10.73 10.68
C GLY A 283 -21.56 10.64 9.67
N LEU A 284 -20.63 11.60 9.72
CA LEU A 284 -19.48 11.64 8.83
C LEU A 284 -18.23 11.17 9.58
N ILE A 285 -17.66 10.04 9.19
CA ILE A 285 -16.51 9.43 9.87
C ILE A 285 -15.23 9.86 9.17
N LEU A 286 -14.29 10.44 9.92
CA LEU A 286 -12.91 10.60 9.51
C LEU A 286 -12.08 9.45 10.10
N GLY A 287 -11.54 8.59 9.24
CA GLY A 287 -10.64 7.52 9.64
C GLY A 287 -9.34 8.07 10.22
N THR A 288 -8.95 7.59 11.40
CA THR A 288 -7.73 8.02 12.11
C THR A 288 -6.72 6.89 12.30
N LEU A 289 -6.99 5.69 11.75
CA LEU A 289 -5.99 4.63 11.67
C LEU A 289 -4.96 5.02 10.60
N GLY A 290 -3.77 5.39 11.06
CA GLY A 290 -2.72 5.98 10.24
C GLY A 290 -3.22 7.18 9.43
N ARG A 291 -3.18 7.03 8.11
CA ARG A 291 -3.48 8.07 7.11
C ARG A 291 -4.69 7.71 6.23
N GLN A 292 -5.57 6.81 6.70
CA GLN A 292 -6.75 6.38 5.93
C GLN A 292 -7.72 7.54 5.61
N GLY A 293 -7.94 8.44 6.58
CA GLY A 293 -8.88 9.54 6.42
C GLY A 293 -8.35 10.71 5.59
N SER A 294 -9.28 11.48 5.04
CA SER A 294 -8.99 12.69 4.26
C SER A 294 -9.83 13.87 4.76
N PRO A 295 -9.24 14.82 5.52
CA PRO A 295 -9.93 16.02 5.95
C PRO A 295 -10.54 16.85 4.80
N PRO A 296 -9.87 17.02 3.63
CA PRO A 296 -10.48 17.69 2.47
C PRO A 296 -11.78 17.01 2.01
N VAL A 297 -11.80 15.67 1.91
CA VAL A 297 -13.00 14.92 1.49
C VAL A 297 -14.12 15.03 2.53
N VAL A 298 -13.78 14.97 3.83
CA VAL A 298 -14.74 15.21 4.91
C VAL A 298 -15.34 16.61 4.79
N HIS A 299 -14.51 17.63 4.57
CA HIS A 299 -14.99 19.00 4.44
C HIS A 299 -15.93 19.17 3.24
N LEU A 300 -15.57 18.62 2.08
CA LEU A 300 -16.39 18.61 0.88
C LEU A 300 -17.78 18.01 1.14
N LEU A 301 -17.82 16.81 1.71
CA LEU A 301 -19.08 16.10 2.00
C LEU A 301 -19.90 16.86 3.06
N GLN A 302 -19.25 17.40 4.08
CA GLN A 302 -19.90 18.19 5.11
C GLN A 302 -20.57 19.46 4.54
N GLN A 303 -19.86 20.17 3.66
CA GLN A 303 -20.40 21.34 2.96
C GLN A 303 -21.61 20.95 2.12
N ARG A 304 -21.51 19.88 1.33
CA ARG A 304 -22.61 19.42 0.49
C ARG A 304 -23.86 19.05 1.29
N ILE A 305 -23.70 18.32 2.40
CA ILE A 305 -24.82 17.94 3.27
C ILE A 305 -25.51 19.20 3.83
N LYS A 306 -24.73 20.22 4.20
CA LYS A 306 -25.26 21.50 4.70
C LYS A 306 -26.01 22.28 3.63
N GLU A 307 -25.50 22.32 2.39
CA GLU A 307 -26.18 22.96 1.25
C GLU A 307 -27.54 22.33 0.96
N LEU A 308 -27.66 21.02 1.14
CA LEU A 308 -28.93 20.29 1.00
C LEU A 308 -29.88 20.49 2.20
N GLY A 309 -29.54 21.35 3.17
CA GLY A 309 -30.35 21.62 4.36
C GLY A 309 -30.39 20.48 5.37
N ARG A 310 -29.48 19.51 5.26
CA ARG A 310 -29.42 18.31 6.11
C ARG A 310 -28.42 18.49 7.24
N LYS A 311 -28.61 17.74 8.34
CA LYS A 311 -27.72 17.79 9.50
C LYS A 311 -26.57 16.80 9.34
N CYS A 312 -25.37 17.19 9.74
CA CYS A 312 -24.25 16.27 9.89
C CYS A 312 -23.42 16.59 11.12
N PHE A 313 -22.72 15.58 11.61
CA PHE A 313 -21.66 15.73 12.60
C PHE A 313 -20.49 14.81 12.25
N VAL A 314 -19.28 15.21 12.65
CA VAL A 314 -18.05 14.48 12.35
C VAL A 314 -17.65 13.62 13.54
N VAL A 315 -17.28 12.37 13.29
CA VAL A 315 -16.76 11.43 14.28
C VAL A 315 -15.38 10.95 13.85
N LEU A 316 -14.40 11.01 14.76
CA LEU A 316 -13.07 10.47 14.52
C LEU A 316 -13.02 9.03 15.04
N LEU A 317 -12.62 8.08 14.19
CA LEU A 317 -12.51 6.67 14.56
C LEU A 317 -11.26 6.06 13.95
N SER A 318 -10.45 5.34 14.74
CA SER A 318 -9.35 4.53 14.21
C SER A 318 -9.93 3.32 13.50
N GLU A 319 -10.71 2.54 14.23
CA GLU A 319 -11.43 1.38 13.73
C GLU A 319 -12.95 1.62 13.75
N ILE A 320 -13.62 1.15 12.69
CA ILE A 320 -15.05 1.34 12.46
C ILE A 320 -15.75 0.00 12.62
N PHE A 321 -16.43 -0.17 13.76
CA PHE A 321 -17.15 -1.40 14.10
C PHE A 321 -18.67 -1.19 14.13
N PRO A 322 -19.48 -2.19 13.74
CA PRO A 322 -20.93 -2.11 13.81
C PRO A 322 -21.47 -1.72 15.19
N ASP A 323 -20.99 -2.38 16.25
CA ASP A 323 -21.45 -2.12 17.61
C ASP A 323 -21.13 -0.69 18.08
N LYS A 324 -20.00 -0.12 17.63
CA LYS A 324 -19.61 1.26 17.97
C LYS A 324 -20.54 2.28 17.30
N LEU A 325 -20.90 2.06 16.03
CA LEU A 325 -21.83 2.95 15.32
C LEU A 325 -23.27 2.81 15.80
N LYS A 326 -23.66 1.60 16.25
CA LYS A 326 -24.98 1.33 16.82
C LYS A 326 -25.30 2.18 18.05
N LEU A 327 -24.30 2.55 18.85
CA LEU A 327 -24.45 3.40 20.04
C LEU A 327 -25.07 4.78 19.75
N PHE A 328 -24.97 5.28 18.52
CA PHE A 328 -25.59 6.56 18.12
C PHE A 328 -27.10 6.44 17.87
N GLY A 329 -27.61 5.21 17.70
CA GLY A 329 -29.03 4.89 17.52
C GLY A 329 -29.74 5.79 16.51
N ASN A 330 -30.92 6.26 16.88
CA ASN A 330 -31.76 7.10 16.03
C ASN A 330 -31.28 8.54 15.88
N LYS A 331 -30.03 8.90 16.26
CA LYS A 331 -29.45 10.22 15.98
C LYS A 331 -28.78 10.29 14.61
N VAL A 332 -28.53 9.14 13.98
CA VAL A 332 -27.96 9.01 12.64
C VAL A 332 -28.90 8.19 11.76
N ASP A 333 -29.18 8.70 10.57
CA ASP A 333 -29.97 8.02 9.57
C ASP A 333 -29.07 7.26 8.58
N ALA A 334 -27.89 7.82 8.25
CA ALA A 334 -26.89 7.22 7.37
C ALA A 334 -25.46 7.62 7.79
N TRP A 335 -24.51 6.70 7.59
CA TRP A 335 -23.09 6.93 7.81
C TRP A 335 -22.35 7.09 6.49
N ILE A 336 -21.40 8.02 6.45
CA ILE A 336 -20.42 8.13 5.38
C ILE A 336 -19.05 7.96 6.03
N GLN A 337 -18.27 6.98 5.56
CA GLN A 337 -16.91 6.79 6.05
C GLN A 337 -15.89 7.29 5.04
N VAL A 338 -15.02 8.19 5.49
CA VAL A 338 -13.82 8.64 4.79
C VAL A 338 -12.63 7.93 5.43
N ALA A 339 -12.46 6.65 5.09
CA ALA A 339 -11.41 5.76 5.55
C ALA A 339 -11.18 4.65 4.50
N CYS A 340 -11.01 3.39 4.89
CA CYS A 340 -10.91 2.27 3.95
C CYS A 340 -12.24 2.01 3.20
N PRO A 341 -12.29 2.07 1.86
CA PRO A 341 -13.53 1.87 1.09
C PRO A 341 -14.11 0.47 1.24
N ARG A 342 -13.27 -0.53 1.52
CA ARG A 342 -13.67 -1.93 1.68
C ARG A 342 -14.57 -2.17 2.91
N LEU A 343 -14.56 -1.27 3.90
CA LEU A 343 -15.49 -1.34 5.03
C LEU A 343 -16.95 -1.24 4.59
N SER A 344 -17.26 -0.34 3.65
CA SER A 344 -18.63 -0.22 3.13
C SER A 344 -18.95 -1.35 2.13
N ILE A 345 -17.98 -1.72 1.29
CA ILE A 345 -18.19 -2.71 0.22
C ILE A 345 -18.41 -4.10 0.80
N ASP A 346 -17.53 -4.56 1.70
CA ASP A 346 -17.54 -5.93 2.20
C ASP A 346 -18.39 -6.09 3.47
N TRP A 347 -18.39 -5.08 4.32
CA TRP A 347 -18.98 -5.16 5.67
C TRP A 347 -20.20 -4.27 5.85
N GLY A 348 -20.59 -3.51 4.82
CA GLY A 348 -21.66 -2.50 4.92
C GLY A 348 -23.02 -3.05 5.38
N THR A 349 -23.32 -4.31 5.06
CA THR A 349 -24.55 -5.00 5.47
C THR A 349 -24.58 -5.38 6.95
N ASN A 350 -23.44 -5.37 7.64
CA ASN A 350 -23.36 -5.67 9.07
C ASN A 350 -23.72 -4.47 9.94
N PHE A 351 -23.87 -3.28 9.35
CA PHE A 351 -24.25 -2.06 10.05
C PHE A 351 -25.77 -1.87 10.02
N GLU A 352 -26.36 -1.48 11.15
CA GLU A 352 -27.82 -1.24 11.26
C GLU A 352 -28.30 -0.08 10.37
N LYS A 353 -27.45 0.94 10.20
CA LYS A 353 -27.69 2.09 9.32
C LYS A 353 -26.77 1.98 8.10
N PRO A 354 -27.20 2.46 6.91
CA PRO A 354 -26.38 2.39 5.71
C PRO A 354 -25.02 3.06 5.92
N LEU A 355 -23.94 2.32 5.63
CA LEU A 355 -22.55 2.81 5.64
C LEU A 355 -22.08 2.98 4.21
N LEU A 356 -21.78 4.21 3.79
CA LEU A 356 -21.40 4.56 2.43
C LEU A 356 -19.89 4.82 2.30
N THR A 357 -19.32 4.47 1.15
CA THR A 357 -18.05 5.03 0.70
C THR A 357 -18.24 6.51 0.30
N PRO A 358 -17.17 7.30 0.14
CA PRO A 358 -17.29 8.68 -0.33
C PRO A 358 -17.86 8.80 -1.75
N TYR A 359 -17.59 7.82 -2.64
CA TYR A 359 -18.20 7.76 -3.97
C TYR A 359 -19.72 7.58 -3.90
N GLU A 360 -20.18 6.65 -3.07
CA GLU A 360 -21.61 6.38 -2.91
C GLU A 360 -22.34 7.53 -2.24
N ALA A 361 -21.68 8.19 -1.28
CA ALA A 361 -22.16 9.42 -0.69
C ALA A 361 -22.29 10.54 -1.73
N ALA A 362 -21.33 10.67 -2.64
CA ALA A 362 -21.40 11.63 -3.74
C ALA A 362 -22.62 11.38 -4.63
N ILE A 363 -22.98 10.12 -4.90
CA ILE A 363 -24.23 9.77 -5.61
C ILE A 363 -25.45 10.11 -4.77
N ALA A 364 -25.47 9.73 -3.48
CA ALA A 364 -26.61 9.94 -2.59
C ALA A 364 -26.90 11.44 -2.31
N LEU A 365 -25.90 12.30 -2.50
CA LEU A 365 -25.95 13.75 -2.28
C LEU A 365 -25.97 14.54 -3.60
N ASP A 366 -26.28 13.90 -4.73
CA ASP A 366 -26.39 14.52 -6.06
C ASP A 366 -25.15 15.36 -6.43
N MET A 367 -23.95 14.80 -6.22
CA MET A 367 -22.66 15.41 -6.60
C MET A 367 -22.10 14.85 -7.91
N VAL A 368 -22.72 13.81 -8.46
CA VAL A 368 -22.31 13.15 -9.71
C VAL A 368 -23.38 13.41 -10.76
N ASP A 369 -22.96 13.65 -12.01
CA ASP A 369 -23.88 13.79 -13.14
C ASP A 369 -24.53 12.42 -13.45
N GLY A 370 -25.67 12.16 -12.83
CA GLY A 370 -26.48 10.96 -13.04
C GLY A 370 -26.76 10.16 -11.76
N LYS A 371 -27.62 9.16 -11.91
CA LYS A 371 -27.95 8.21 -10.83
C LYS A 371 -27.00 7.01 -10.85
N TRP A 372 -27.02 6.23 -9.77
CA TRP A 372 -26.37 4.91 -9.73
C TRP A 372 -26.69 4.10 -11.00
N SER A 373 -25.67 3.49 -11.59
CA SER A 373 -25.80 2.66 -12.81
C SER A 373 -24.97 1.39 -12.70
N ASP A 374 -25.60 0.26 -12.99
CA ASP A 374 -24.94 -1.04 -13.06
C ASP A 374 -24.21 -1.26 -14.39
N ALA A 375 -24.38 -0.35 -15.37
CA ALA A 375 -23.70 -0.43 -16.66
C ALA A 375 -22.18 -0.17 -16.55
N ASN A 376 -21.75 0.53 -15.49
CA ASN A 376 -20.35 0.87 -15.27
C ASN A 376 -19.75 -0.01 -14.14
N PRO A 377 -18.50 -0.47 -14.27
CA PRO A 377 -17.77 -1.12 -13.17
C PRO A 377 -17.75 -0.27 -11.90
N TYR A 378 -17.73 -0.93 -10.74
CA TYR A 378 -17.62 -0.22 -9.46
C TYR A 378 -16.23 0.42 -9.37
N PRO A 379 -16.12 1.72 -9.04
CA PRO A 379 -14.83 2.39 -9.04
C PRO A 379 -13.95 1.91 -7.87
N MET A 380 -12.80 1.35 -8.20
CA MET A 380 -11.73 1.02 -7.25
C MET A 380 -10.56 1.99 -7.46
N ASP A 381 -10.80 3.27 -7.19
CA ASP A 381 -9.90 4.37 -7.54
C ASP A 381 -9.61 5.34 -6.39
N TYR A 382 -9.84 4.91 -5.15
CA TYR A 382 -9.84 5.78 -3.98
C TYR A 382 -8.51 6.52 -3.76
N TYR A 383 -7.37 5.83 -3.95
CA TYR A 383 -6.05 6.47 -3.93
C TYR A 383 -5.42 6.61 -5.31
N ALA A 384 -6.19 6.45 -6.39
CA ALA A 384 -5.65 6.60 -7.73
C ALA A 384 -5.31 8.06 -8.04
N TYR A 385 -4.27 8.28 -8.85
CA TYR A 385 -3.94 9.64 -9.30
C TYR A 385 -4.87 10.18 -10.40
N ASP A 386 -5.58 9.29 -11.07
CA ASP A 386 -6.61 9.59 -12.07
C ASP A 386 -8.01 9.29 -11.53
N SER A 387 -8.19 9.42 -10.21
CA SER A 387 -9.45 9.16 -9.50
C SER A 387 -10.61 9.97 -10.07
N SER A 388 -11.80 9.37 -10.06
CA SER A 388 -13.01 9.83 -10.76
C SER A 388 -13.64 11.12 -10.24
N GLY A 389 -13.32 11.58 -9.03
CA GLY A 389 -13.90 12.83 -8.53
C GLY A 389 -13.39 13.30 -7.17
N PRO A 390 -13.84 14.48 -6.72
CA PRO A 390 -13.33 15.15 -5.52
C PRO A 390 -13.71 14.45 -4.21
N TRP A 391 -14.47 13.37 -4.25
CA TRP A 391 -14.72 12.49 -3.10
C TRP A 391 -13.56 11.51 -2.79
N THR A 392 -12.47 11.56 -3.55
CA THR A 392 -11.30 10.68 -3.35
C THR A 392 -10.08 11.45 -2.81
N PRO A 393 -9.29 10.88 -1.88
CA PRO A 393 -8.14 11.55 -1.29
C PRO A 393 -7.13 12.12 -2.29
N ASN A 394 -6.89 11.40 -3.39
CA ASN A 394 -5.88 11.78 -4.38
C ASN A 394 -6.45 12.55 -5.58
N HIS A 395 -7.70 13.02 -5.55
CA HIS A 395 -8.20 13.94 -6.57
C HIS A 395 -7.37 15.24 -6.59
N VAL A 396 -7.23 15.86 -7.76
CA VAL A 396 -6.42 17.09 -7.92
C VAL A 396 -6.84 18.20 -6.96
N ASP A 397 -8.14 18.31 -6.64
CA ASP A 397 -8.68 19.30 -5.71
C ASP A 397 -8.32 19.04 -4.24
N ASN A 398 -8.00 17.79 -3.89
CA ASN A 398 -7.70 17.37 -2.52
C ASN A 398 -6.20 17.21 -2.26
N ARG A 399 -5.40 17.08 -3.31
CA ARG A 399 -3.96 16.91 -3.14
C ARG A 399 -3.37 18.15 -2.49
N PRO A 400 -2.57 18.01 -1.42
CA PRO A 400 -1.75 19.10 -0.97
C PRO A 400 -0.85 19.54 -2.13
N ASN A 401 -0.58 20.84 -2.25
CA ASN A 401 0.40 21.39 -3.20
C ASN A 401 1.81 20.93 -2.82
N VAL A 402 2.10 19.65 -3.02
CA VAL A 402 3.41 19.07 -2.77
C VAL A 402 4.23 19.28 -4.03
N ARG A 403 5.23 20.16 -3.94
CA ARG A 403 6.33 20.17 -4.92
C ARG A 403 7.06 18.83 -4.78
N VAL A 404 6.65 17.82 -5.55
CA VAL A 404 7.39 16.56 -5.64
C VAL A 404 8.75 16.90 -6.27
N PRO A 405 9.89 16.69 -5.58
CA PRO A 405 11.18 16.80 -6.23
C PRO A 405 11.20 15.81 -7.39
N SER A 406 11.38 16.32 -8.60
CA SER A 406 11.54 15.47 -9.78
C SER A 406 12.66 14.45 -9.51
N LEU A 407 12.31 13.16 -9.46
CA LEU A 407 13.30 12.06 -9.52
C LEU A 407 13.99 12.00 -10.88
N ARG A 408 13.51 12.75 -11.89
CA ARG A 408 14.24 12.91 -13.14
C ARG A 408 15.37 13.91 -12.93
N PRO A 409 16.62 13.58 -13.30
CA PRO A 409 17.66 14.58 -13.40
C PRO A 409 17.17 15.71 -14.32
N PRO A 410 17.46 16.98 -14.00
CA PRO A 410 17.07 18.08 -14.86
C PRO A 410 17.58 17.80 -16.27
N LYS A 411 16.68 17.86 -17.26
CA LYS A 411 17.06 17.83 -18.67
C LYS A 411 18.12 18.91 -18.85
N LYS A 412 19.34 18.54 -19.22
CA LYS A 412 20.32 19.52 -19.69
C LYS A 412 19.65 20.26 -20.84
N LEU A 413 19.45 21.56 -20.67
CA LEU A 413 19.10 22.44 -21.78
C LEU A 413 20.13 22.22 -22.89
N PRO A 414 19.72 22.14 -24.17
CA PRO A 414 20.68 22.09 -25.26
C PRO A 414 21.57 23.32 -25.13
N THR A 415 22.87 23.12 -25.02
CA THR A 415 23.86 24.18 -25.25
C THR A 415 23.64 24.68 -26.65
N ILE A 416 23.06 25.88 -26.77
CA ILE A 416 23.05 26.65 -27.99
C ILE A 416 24.52 26.99 -28.25
N CYS A 417 25.14 26.32 -29.23
CA CYS A 417 26.33 26.86 -29.86
C CYS A 417 25.92 28.16 -30.52
N SER A 418 26.32 29.29 -29.94
CA SER A 418 26.35 30.55 -30.65
C SER A 418 27.54 30.50 -31.61
N ASP A 419 27.23 30.34 -32.90
CA ASP A 419 28.15 30.64 -33.98
C ASP A 419 28.56 32.11 -33.85
N HIS A 420 29.82 32.35 -33.48
CA HIS A 420 30.46 33.66 -33.65
C HIS A 420 31.23 33.61 -34.96
N ASP A 421 30.57 34.07 -36.01
CA ASP A 421 31.24 34.53 -37.21
C ASP A 421 31.97 35.85 -36.92
N SER A 422 33.28 35.77 -37.19
CA SER A 422 34.16 36.77 -37.82
C SER A 422 34.18 38.23 -37.35
N LEU A 423 35.37 38.67 -36.92
CA LEU A 423 35.97 39.95 -37.32
C LEU A 423 37.50 39.93 -37.12
N ASN A 424 38.20 39.74 -38.24
CA ASN A 424 39.48 40.32 -38.68
C ASN A 424 40.47 40.90 -37.64
N GLN A 425 41.64 40.27 -37.51
CA GLN A 425 42.93 40.78 -38.03
C GLN A 425 44.00 39.69 -38.04
#